data_AF-A0A7Y6AI05-F1
#
_entry.id   AF-A0A7Y6AI05-F1
#
_cell.length_a   1.000
_cell.length_b   1.000
_cell.length_c   1.000
_cell.angle_alpha   90.00
_cell.angle_beta   90.00
_cell.angle_gamma   90.00
#
_symmetry.space_group_name_H-M   'P 1'
#
loop_
_entity.id
_entity.type
_entity.pdbx_description
1 polymer ?
#
loop_
_entity_poly.entity_id
_entity_poly.type
_entity_poly.pdbx_seq_one_letter_code
_entity_poly.pdbx_strand_id
1 'polypeptide(L)' 'MDPQRIPPAEPTLRPFVPADFDEACEDCEAPAGTYCRPHCPSGYTADEARRDAVLAAARRQAS' A
#
# COMPACT_ATOMS: atom_id res chain seq x y z
N MET A 1 12.24 20.19 -23.05
CA MET A 1 10.98 19.88 -22.36
C MET A 1 10.58 18.49 -22.83
N ASP A 2 10.89 17.45 -22.05
CA ASP A 2 10.58 16.06 -22.41
C ASP A 2 9.16 15.73 -21.92
N PRO A 3 8.20 15.40 -22.80
CA PRO A 3 6.79 15.30 -22.44
C PRO A 3 6.38 13.99 -21.75
N GLN A 4 7.32 13.07 -21.45
CA GLN A 4 7.00 11.69 -21.02
C GLN A 4 7.70 11.22 -19.75
N ARG A 5 8.23 12.12 -18.91
CA ARG A 5 8.70 11.70 -17.58
C ARG A 5 7.52 11.60 -16.61
N ILE A 6 6.83 10.46 -16.62
CA ILE A 6 5.95 10.09 -15.51
C ILE A 6 6.82 10.10 -14.25
N PRO A 7 6.56 10.99 -13.26
CA PRO A 7 7.30 10.93 -12.00
C PRO A 7 7.08 9.53 -11.42
N PRO A 8 8.12 8.85 -10.91
CA PRO A 8 7.92 7.57 -10.23
C PRO A 8 6.86 7.84 -9.15
N ALA A 9 5.79 7.04 -9.13
CA ALA A 9 4.71 7.19 -8.16
C ALA A 9 5.34 7.44 -6.80
N GLU A 10 5.20 8.67 -6.29
CA GLU A 10 5.89 9.06 -5.08
C GLU A 10 5.42 8.08 -4.00
N PRO A 11 6.35 7.37 -3.32
CA PRO A 11 5.96 6.38 -2.34
C PRO A 11 5.11 7.11 -1.29
N THR A 12 3.82 6.80 -1.28
CA THR A 12 2.85 7.52 -0.47
C THR A 12 3.33 7.48 0.97
N LEU A 13 3.56 8.64 1.57
CA LEU A 13 4.12 8.78 2.93
C LEU A 13 3.27 8.11 4.03
N ARG A 14 2.06 7.69 3.70
CA ARG A 14 1.13 6.96 4.57
C ARG A 14 1.01 5.50 4.15
N PRO A 15 0.86 4.57 5.09
CA PRO A 15 0.45 3.20 4.80
C PRO A 15 -0.92 3.20 4.12
N PHE A 16 -1.15 2.22 3.24
CA PHE A 16 -2.48 1.95 2.73
C PHE A 16 -3.35 1.39 3.85
N VAL A 17 -4.59 1.87 3.92
CA VAL A 17 -5.62 1.39 4.84
C VAL A 17 -6.64 0.55 4.07
N PRO A 18 -7.48 -0.26 4.75
CA PRO A 18 -8.41 -1.13 4.04
C PRO A 18 -9.40 -0.35 3.14
N ALA A 19 -9.76 0.87 3.56
CA ALA A 19 -10.63 1.77 2.80
C ALA A 19 -10.00 2.29 1.50
N ASP A 20 -8.71 2.07 1.26
CA ASP A 20 -8.06 2.41 -0.01
C ASP A 20 -8.28 1.31 -1.09
N PHE A 21 -8.92 0.18 -0.75
CA PHE A 21 -9.21 -0.92 -1.68
C PHE A 21 -10.70 -1.00 -2.00
N ASP A 22 -11.11 -0.50 -3.17
CA ASP A 22 -12.51 -0.50 -3.61
C ASP A 22 -12.95 -1.80 -4.29
N GLU A 23 -12.00 -2.64 -4.68
CA GLU A 23 -12.24 -3.89 -5.42
C GLU A 23 -11.71 -5.09 -4.64
N ALA A 24 -12.28 -6.27 -4.94
CA ALA A 24 -11.73 -7.52 -4.42
C ALA A 24 -10.38 -7.82 -5.08
N CYS A 25 -9.48 -8.43 -4.34
CA CYS A 25 -8.18 -8.84 -4.89
C CYS A 25 -8.38 -9.93 -5.95
N GLU A 26 -7.83 -9.73 -7.15
CA GLU A 26 -7.96 -10.67 -8.27
C GLU A 26 -7.28 -12.03 -8.02
N ASP A 27 -6.23 -12.07 -7.19
CA ASP A 27 -5.45 -13.29 -6.96
C ASP A 27 -5.91 -14.09 -5.74
N CYS A 28 -6.25 -13.42 -4.64
CA CYS A 28 -6.62 -14.09 -3.39
C CYS A 28 -8.08 -13.90 -2.98
N GLU A 29 -8.88 -13.21 -3.80
CA GLU A 29 -10.32 -12.97 -3.59
C GLU A 29 -10.63 -12.31 -2.25
N ALA A 30 -9.65 -11.61 -1.66
CA ALA A 30 -9.90 -10.78 -0.48
C ALA A 30 -10.96 -9.72 -0.83
N PRO A 31 -12.03 -9.56 -0.03
CA PRO A 31 -13.07 -8.59 -0.34
C PRO A 31 -12.56 -7.16 -0.45
N ALA A 32 -13.27 -6.32 -1.21
CA ALA A 32 -13.10 -4.88 -1.15
C ALA A 32 -13.18 -4.38 0.29
N GLY A 33 -12.38 -3.37 0.63
CA GLY A 33 -12.30 -2.83 1.98
C GLY A 33 -11.48 -3.69 2.95
N THR A 34 -10.73 -4.69 2.47
CA THR A 34 -9.93 -5.59 3.31
C THR A 34 -8.51 -5.79 2.77
N TYR A 35 -7.58 -6.16 3.66
CA TYR A 35 -6.23 -6.53 3.25
C TYR A 35 -6.20 -7.92 2.64
N CYS A 36 -5.20 -8.14 1.78
CA CYS A 36 -4.97 -9.44 1.18
C CYS A 36 -4.57 -10.49 2.22
N ARG A 37 -4.88 -11.75 1.90
CA ARG A 37 -4.48 -12.91 2.72
C ARG A 37 -2.95 -13.04 2.76
N PRO A 38 -2.38 -13.64 3.82
CA PRO A 38 -0.96 -13.97 3.84
C PRO A 38 -0.56 -14.76 2.59
N HIS A 39 0.57 -14.41 1.99
CA HIS A 39 1.13 -15.02 0.77
C HIS A 39 0.41 -14.69 -0.55
N CYS A 40 -0.47 -13.69 -0.59
CA CYS A 40 -0.94 -13.15 -1.87
C CYS A 40 0.24 -12.56 -2.67
N PRO A 41 0.48 -12.97 -3.93
CA PRO A 41 1.63 -12.52 -4.72
C PRO A 41 1.54 -11.06 -5.18
N SER A 42 0.33 -10.52 -5.31
CA SER A 42 0.03 -9.18 -5.82
C SER A 42 -0.55 -8.24 -4.77
N GLY A 43 -0.90 -8.77 -3.60
CA GLY A 43 -1.81 -8.13 -2.67
C GLY A 43 -1.13 -7.51 -1.47
N TYR A 44 -1.57 -6.31 -1.07
CA TYR A 44 -1.11 -5.65 0.14
C TYR A 44 -1.71 -6.29 1.40
N THR A 45 -0.86 -6.88 2.22
CA THR A 45 -1.24 -7.64 3.41
C THR A 45 -1.26 -6.77 4.66
N ALA A 46 -1.94 -7.26 5.70
CA ALA A 46 -1.95 -6.61 7.00
C ALA A 46 -0.55 -6.50 7.64
N ASP A 47 0.37 -7.43 7.33
CA ASP A 47 1.76 -7.38 7.79
C ASP A 47 2.57 -6.28 7.09
N GLU A 48 2.31 -6.03 5.81
CA GLU A 48 2.91 -4.92 5.08
C GLU A 48 2.35 -3.59 5.58
N ALA A 49 1.03 -3.50 5.77
CA ALA A 49 0.39 -2.34 6.40
C ALA A 49 1.02 -1.97 7.75
N ARG A 50 1.28 -2.96 8.60
CA ARG A 50 1.96 -2.76 9.89
C ARG A 50 3.40 -2.29 9.72
N ARG A 51 4.16 -2.91 8.81
CA ARG A 51 5.56 -2.53 8.54
C ARG A 51 5.65 -1.09 8.04
N ASP A 52 4.80 -0.72 7.09
CA ASP A 52 4.77 0.63 6.55
C ASP A 52 4.31 1.64 7.59
N ALA A 53 3.39 1.28 8.49
CA ALA A 53 2.99 2.15 9.59
C ALA A 53 4.15 2.46 10.54
N VAL A 54 4.99 1.46 10.85
CA VAL A 54 6.21 1.65 11.64
C VAL A 54 7.19 2.56 10.89
N LEU A 55 7.42 2.34 9.60
CA LEU A 55 8.32 3.16 8.78
C LEU A 55 7.84 4.61 8.69
N ALA A 56 6.55 4.82 8.45
CA ALA A 56 5.94 6.15 8.39
C ALA A 56 6.02 6.87 9.76
N ALA A 57 5.80 6.16 10.86
CA ALA A 57 5.96 6.72 12.21
C ALA A 57 7.41 7.11 12.51
N ALA A 58 8.39 6.29 12.10
CA ALA A 58 9.81 6.61 12.25
C ALA A 58 10.20 7.87 11.45
N ARG A 59 9.71 7.99 10.21
CA ARG A 59 9.99 9.16 9.35
C ARG A 59 9.40 10.45 9.92
N ARG A 60 8.20 10.41 10.49
CA ARG A 60 7.59 11.59 11.15
C ARG A 60 8.36 12.07 12.37
N GLN A 61 9.07 11.18 13.06
CA GLN A 61 9.89 11.55 14.23
C GLN A 61 11.25 12.13 13.85
N ALA A 62 11.71 11.89 12.62
CA ALA A 62 12.97 12.39 12.08
C ALA A 62 12.83 13.73 11.34
N SER A 63 11.62 14.30 11.31
CA SER A 63 11.28 15.56 10.63
C SER A 63 11.12 16.71 11.62
#